data_AF-E8M5W9-F1
#
_entry.id   AF-E8M5W9-F1
#
_cell.length_a   1.000
_cell.length_b   1.000
_cell.length_c   1.000
_cell.angle_alpha   90.00
_cell.angle_beta   90.00
_cell.angle_gamma   90.00
#
_symmetry.space_group_name_H-M   'P 1'
#
loop_
_entity.id
_entity.type
_entity.pdbx_description
1 polymer ?
#
loop_
_entity_poly.entity_id
_entity_poly.type
_entity_poly.pdbx_seq_one_letter_code
_entity_poly.pdbx_strand_id
1 'polypeptide(L)'
;MTHSIKQLMMRLSLEKNIQSMLSAVFKTALAATLATPMLFGCSLLAEPQREPHYPLLRDSIYSDEEIPVIESDNVLKTAIKENRFAPVIENEAINNNAAKVFAEVLQSRSLAIQDLQGEEFHRGLEMLIKQFTCELYASKQPKDSVQLCPLSNTIVDNNLNYLPFEYGRRTSERLTVTTTNASQTLELEFFLKSSNERSLESLWGAVHELGTFNGSTLDEANLVLTVNLQAYKKPADNQQWHSLHSEPLIFFVVLPSVEHLTARPNEVESMRFAYRSAKLLLVDSR
;
A
#
# COMPACT_ATOMS: atom_id res chain seq x y z
N MET A 1 30.11 -26.84 63.45
CA MET A 1 30.12 -27.67 62.24
C MET A 1 30.55 -26.77 61.09
N THR A 2 31.86 -26.62 60.83
CA THR A 2 32.66 -27.45 59.88
C THR A 2 32.11 -27.31 58.46
N HIS A 3 32.77 -26.78 57.43
CA HIS A 3 34.13 -26.29 57.18
C HIS A 3 33.98 -25.14 56.15
N SER A 4 34.65 -23.98 56.18
CA SER A 4 36.05 -23.64 56.45
C SER A 4 36.97 -23.91 55.26
N ILE A 5 37.56 -22.81 54.76
CA ILE A 5 38.96 -22.67 54.30
C ILE A 5 39.23 -23.18 52.86
N LYS A 6 39.77 -22.41 51.91
CA LYS A 6 40.95 -21.49 51.92
C LYS A 6 40.86 -20.63 50.63
N GLN A 7 40.90 -19.28 50.63
CA GLN A 7 42.12 -18.44 50.74
C GLN A 7 43.24 -18.90 49.78
N LEU A 8 43.93 -18.06 49.00
CA LEU A 8 44.50 -16.77 49.37
C LEU A 8 45.25 -16.14 48.17
N MET A 9 45.23 -14.80 48.11
CA MET A 9 46.26 -13.84 47.67
C MET A 9 46.94 -13.98 46.29
N MET A 10 46.91 -12.99 45.40
CA MET A 10 47.26 -11.56 45.53
C MET A 10 48.77 -11.32 45.69
N ARG A 11 49.29 -10.52 44.74
CA ARG A 11 50.41 -9.57 44.80
C ARG A 11 51.85 -10.07 44.57
N LEU A 12 52.44 -9.37 43.57
CA LEU A 12 53.78 -8.77 43.57
C LEU A 12 54.93 -9.80 43.48
N SER A 13 56.02 -9.62 42.74
CA SER A 13 56.68 -8.44 42.21
C SER A 13 58.04 -8.93 41.72
N LEU A 14 58.59 -8.33 40.64
CA LEU A 14 60.03 -8.33 40.31
C LEU A 14 60.61 -9.74 40.00
N GLU A 15 61.66 -9.99 39.22
CA GLU A 15 62.70 -9.18 38.62
C GLU A 15 63.43 -10.10 37.61
N LYS A 16 63.76 -9.54 36.43
CA LYS A 16 65.06 -9.64 35.74
C LYS A 16 65.60 -10.98 35.19
N ASN A 17 66.23 -10.76 34.03
CA ASN A 17 67.46 -11.37 33.52
C ASN A 17 67.37 -12.75 32.86
N ILE A 18 68.14 -13.09 31.81
CA ILE A 18 68.92 -12.43 30.74
C ILE A 18 69.54 -13.64 29.99
N GLN A 19 69.92 -13.47 28.71
CA GLN A 19 70.83 -14.33 27.92
C GLN A 19 70.32 -15.72 27.51
N SER A 20 69.98 -15.92 26.24
CA SER A 20 70.90 -16.16 25.10
C SER A 20 71.62 -17.50 25.17
N MET A 21 71.40 -18.38 24.19
CA MET A 21 72.50 -19.03 23.50
C MET A 21 72.11 -19.41 22.07
N LEU A 22 73.01 -18.99 21.18
CA LEU A 22 73.13 -19.30 19.76
C LEU A 22 73.51 -20.77 19.54
N SER A 23 72.94 -21.39 18.50
CA SER A 23 73.67 -22.15 17.47
C SER A 23 72.65 -22.44 16.35
N ALA A 24 72.66 -21.77 15.20
CA ALA A 24 73.64 -21.76 14.11
C ALA A 24 73.78 -23.12 13.40
N VAL A 25 73.30 -23.13 12.14
CA VAL A 25 73.99 -23.58 10.91
C VAL A 25 73.17 -24.55 10.01
N PHE A 26 72.70 -23.96 8.90
CA PHE A 26 72.60 -24.46 7.52
C PHE A 26 71.84 -25.76 7.19
N LYS A 27 70.82 -25.62 6.33
CA LYS A 27 70.89 -26.07 4.92
C LYS A 27 69.75 -25.51 4.07
N THR A 28 70.13 -25.04 2.90
CA THR A 28 69.34 -24.53 1.77
C THR A 28 68.43 -25.59 1.13
N ALA A 29 67.20 -25.20 0.79
CA ALA A 29 66.52 -25.68 -0.42
C ALA A 29 65.45 -24.66 -0.85
N LEU A 30 65.68 -24.04 -2.02
CA LEU A 30 64.71 -23.30 -2.80
C LEU A 30 63.53 -24.23 -3.17
N ALA A 31 62.31 -23.80 -2.90
CA ALA A 31 61.15 -24.15 -3.71
C ALA A 31 60.20 -22.96 -3.70
N ALA A 32 60.28 -22.15 -4.77
CA ALA A 32 59.37 -21.07 -5.05
C ALA A 32 58.02 -21.67 -5.49
N THR A 33 57.05 -21.69 -4.58
CA THR A 33 55.65 -21.87 -4.93
C THR A 33 55.00 -20.49 -5.09
N LEU A 34 54.83 -20.09 -6.36
CA LEU A 34 53.98 -18.99 -6.76
C LEU A 34 52.53 -19.32 -6.37
N ALA A 35 52.11 -18.88 -5.19
CA ALA A 35 50.70 -18.82 -4.83
C ALA A 35 50.08 -17.64 -5.57
N THR A 36 49.51 -17.89 -6.74
CA THR A 36 48.57 -17.00 -7.41
C THR A 36 47.37 -16.76 -6.48
N PRO A 37 47.11 -15.53 -6.01
CA PRO A 37 45.81 -15.24 -5.43
C PRO A 37 44.82 -15.23 -6.59
N MET A 38 43.99 -16.26 -6.70
CA MET A 38 42.77 -16.18 -7.49
C MET A 38 41.89 -15.13 -6.80
N LEU A 39 41.95 -13.90 -7.31
CA LEU A 39 40.98 -12.87 -7.06
C LEU A 39 39.65 -13.35 -7.67
N PHE A 40 38.93 -14.18 -6.92
CA PHE A 40 37.48 -14.32 -7.09
C PHE A 40 36.85 -13.00 -6.67
N GLY A 41 36.92 -12.01 -7.56
CA GLY A 41 36.06 -10.85 -7.53
C GLY A 41 34.65 -11.33 -7.85
N CYS A 42 33.94 -11.86 -6.85
CA CYS A 42 32.48 -11.89 -6.88
C CYS A 42 32.05 -10.43 -6.98
N SER A 43 31.81 -9.98 -8.20
CA SER A 43 31.11 -8.74 -8.46
C SER A 43 29.71 -8.95 -7.91
N LEU A 44 29.51 -8.60 -6.65
CA LEU A 44 28.20 -8.34 -6.07
C LEU A 44 27.66 -7.08 -6.75
N LEU A 45 27.32 -7.20 -8.03
CA LEU A 45 26.28 -6.38 -8.64
C LEU A 45 24.99 -6.87 -7.98
N ALA A 46 24.73 -6.38 -6.77
CA ALA A 46 23.36 -6.35 -6.30
C ALA A 46 22.59 -5.60 -7.39
N GLU A 47 21.64 -6.27 -8.03
CA GLU A 47 20.66 -5.56 -8.84
C GLU A 47 20.13 -4.41 -7.99
N PRO A 48 20.07 -3.18 -8.53
CA PRO A 48 19.52 -2.07 -7.78
C PRO A 48 18.16 -2.53 -7.29
N GLN A 49 17.97 -2.60 -5.96
CA GLN A 49 16.69 -2.96 -5.37
C GLN A 49 15.67 -1.99 -5.95
N ARG A 50 14.80 -2.52 -6.82
CA ARG A 50 13.72 -1.74 -7.40
C ARG A 50 12.94 -1.14 -6.24
N GLU A 51 12.62 0.14 -6.33
CA GLU A 51 11.79 0.75 -5.30
C GLU A 51 10.49 -0.08 -5.14
N PRO A 52 9.96 -0.21 -3.91
CA PRO A 52 8.73 -0.95 -3.68
C PRO A 52 7.61 -0.40 -4.56
N HIS A 53 7.02 -1.27 -5.38
CA HIS A 53 5.99 -1.00 -6.36
C HIS A 53 4.85 -2.00 -6.15
N TYR A 54 3.61 -1.57 -6.37
CA TYR A 54 2.48 -2.50 -6.29
C TYR A 54 2.47 -3.43 -7.50
N PRO A 55 1.86 -4.63 -7.39
CA PRO A 55 1.61 -5.48 -8.55
C PRO A 55 0.83 -4.73 -9.65
N LEU A 56 1.07 -5.13 -10.90
CA LEU A 56 0.44 -4.52 -12.05
C LEU A 56 -1.00 -5.00 -12.21
N LEU A 57 -1.95 -4.08 -12.33
CA LEU A 57 -3.36 -4.35 -12.62
C LEU A 57 -3.52 -5.12 -13.93
N ARG A 58 -2.70 -4.77 -14.94
CA ARG A 58 -2.68 -5.45 -16.23
C ARG A 58 -2.49 -6.96 -16.11
N ASP A 59 -1.63 -7.35 -15.17
CA ASP A 59 -1.15 -8.72 -15.02
C ASP A 59 -1.86 -9.46 -13.87
N SER A 60 -2.74 -8.77 -13.12
CA SER A 60 -3.50 -9.37 -12.01
C SER A 60 -4.61 -10.31 -12.49
N ILE A 61 -4.97 -11.26 -11.63
CA ILE A 61 -5.92 -12.34 -11.93
C ILE A 61 -7.36 -11.82 -11.82
N TYR A 62 -8.10 -11.91 -12.92
CA TYR A 62 -9.50 -11.48 -13.02
C TYR A 62 -10.49 -12.56 -12.53
N SER A 63 -10.24 -13.82 -12.87
CA SER A 63 -11.18 -14.93 -12.69
C SER A 63 -10.53 -16.15 -12.02
N ASP A 64 -11.36 -17.09 -11.55
CA ASP A 64 -10.90 -18.35 -10.93
C ASP A 64 -10.08 -19.23 -11.89
N GLU A 65 -10.18 -19.01 -13.20
CA GLU A 65 -9.37 -19.65 -14.24
C GLU A 65 -7.96 -19.04 -14.39
N GLU A 66 -7.54 -18.18 -13.47
CA GLU A 66 -6.22 -17.51 -13.45
C GLU A 66 -5.94 -16.64 -14.69
N ILE A 67 -6.99 -16.15 -15.36
CA ILE A 67 -6.87 -15.31 -16.55
C ILE A 67 -6.48 -13.88 -16.14
N PRO A 68 -5.39 -13.31 -16.69
CA PRO A 68 -5.00 -11.93 -16.42
C PRO A 68 -6.03 -10.90 -16.91
N VAL A 69 -6.06 -9.72 -16.29
CA VAL A 69 -6.92 -8.60 -16.70
C VAL A 69 -6.69 -8.20 -18.16
N ILE A 70 -5.44 -8.22 -18.66
CA ILE A 70 -5.14 -7.83 -20.03
C ILE A 70 -5.66 -8.81 -21.08
N GLU A 71 -5.70 -10.09 -20.73
CA GLU A 71 -6.14 -11.19 -21.60
C GLU A 71 -7.67 -11.36 -21.55
N SER A 72 -8.31 -10.97 -20.44
CA SER A 72 -9.76 -11.09 -20.27
C SER A 72 -10.56 -9.92 -20.87
N ASP A 73 -11.74 -10.18 -21.45
CA ASP A 73 -12.64 -9.15 -21.97
C ASP A 73 -13.54 -8.54 -20.89
N ASN A 74 -12.92 -8.07 -19.81
CA ASN A 74 -13.64 -7.46 -18.70
C ASN A 74 -13.98 -5.97 -18.95
N VAL A 75 -15.03 -5.49 -18.27
CA VAL A 75 -15.56 -4.13 -18.41
C VAL A 75 -14.59 -3.05 -17.91
N LEU A 76 -13.70 -3.38 -16.97
CA LEU A 76 -12.67 -2.48 -16.46
C LEU A 76 -11.60 -2.20 -17.52
N LYS A 77 -11.08 -3.25 -18.20
CA LYS A 77 -10.15 -3.14 -19.33
C LYS A 77 -10.72 -2.21 -20.40
N THR A 78 -12.00 -2.37 -20.73
CA THR A 78 -12.70 -1.51 -21.70
C THR A 78 -12.74 -0.06 -21.24
N ALA A 79 -13.11 0.20 -19.97
CA ALA A 79 -13.16 1.56 -19.43
C ALA A 79 -11.79 2.26 -19.46
N ILE A 80 -10.71 1.54 -19.13
CA ILE A 80 -9.33 2.06 -19.18
C ILE A 80 -8.90 2.37 -20.60
N LYS A 81 -9.04 1.42 -21.53
CA LYS A 81 -8.61 1.58 -22.93
C LYS A 81 -9.35 2.71 -23.65
N GLU A 82 -10.61 2.94 -23.28
CA GLU A 82 -11.44 3.99 -23.87
C GLU A 82 -11.39 5.31 -23.09
N ASN A 83 -10.57 5.43 -22.04
CA ASN A 83 -10.44 6.66 -21.25
C ASN A 83 -11.75 7.12 -20.61
N ARG A 84 -12.60 6.16 -20.21
CA ARG A 84 -13.89 6.44 -19.58
C ARG A 84 -13.67 6.71 -18.09
N PHE A 85 -13.43 7.97 -17.73
CA PHE A 85 -13.29 8.40 -16.34
C PHE A 85 -13.88 9.79 -16.10
N ALA A 86 -14.23 10.08 -14.85
CA ALA A 86 -14.67 11.40 -14.40
C ALA A 86 -13.75 11.91 -13.28
N PRO A 87 -13.35 13.20 -13.25
CA PRO A 87 -12.57 13.76 -12.16
C PRO A 87 -13.34 13.68 -10.83
N VAL A 88 -12.71 13.14 -9.77
CA VAL A 88 -13.37 12.97 -8.47
C VAL A 88 -13.73 14.31 -7.81
N ILE A 89 -12.95 15.36 -8.08
CA ILE A 89 -13.22 16.71 -7.57
C ILE A 89 -14.47 17.37 -8.19
N GLU A 90 -14.97 16.83 -9.31
CA GLU A 90 -16.14 17.36 -10.01
C GLU A 90 -17.39 16.58 -9.60
N ASN A 91 -17.98 16.94 -8.45
CA ASN A 91 -19.14 16.25 -7.88
C ASN A 91 -20.30 16.07 -8.89
N GLU A 92 -20.56 17.08 -9.74
CA GLU A 92 -21.61 16.99 -10.77
C GLU A 92 -21.30 15.92 -11.82
N ALA A 93 -20.05 15.82 -12.28
CA ALA A 93 -19.65 14.81 -13.25
C ALA A 93 -19.81 13.39 -12.68
N ILE A 94 -19.44 13.20 -11.41
CA ILE A 94 -19.63 11.94 -10.70
C ILE A 94 -21.12 11.63 -10.54
N ASN A 95 -21.92 12.59 -10.09
CA ASN A 95 -23.36 12.43 -9.90
C ASN A 95 -24.07 12.06 -11.20
N ASN A 96 -23.73 12.72 -12.31
CA ASN A 96 -24.29 12.44 -13.64
C ASN A 96 -23.94 11.02 -14.15
N ASN A 97 -22.87 10.42 -13.64
CA ASN A 97 -22.43 9.08 -14.01
C ASN A 97 -22.72 8.01 -12.94
N ALA A 98 -23.31 8.36 -11.79
CA ALA A 98 -23.53 7.44 -10.67
C ALA A 98 -24.36 6.21 -11.08
N ALA A 99 -25.40 6.39 -11.90
CA ALA A 99 -26.22 5.29 -12.42
C ALA A 99 -25.47 4.32 -13.35
N LYS A 100 -24.37 4.77 -13.96
CA LYS A 100 -23.51 3.94 -14.80
C LYS A 100 -22.52 3.14 -13.95
N VAL A 101 -21.90 3.79 -12.96
CA VAL A 101 -20.90 3.18 -12.07
C VAL A 101 -21.55 2.19 -11.10
N PHE A 102 -22.76 2.47 -10.64
CA PHE A 102 -23.50 1.67 -9.67
C PHE A 102 -24.75 1.07 -10.31
N ALA A 103 -24.61 0.42 -11.45
CA ALA A 103 -25.75 -0.11 -12.18
C ALA A 103 -26.53 -1.17 -11.39
N GLU A 104 -25.88 -1.88 -10.47
CA GLU A 104 -26.54 -2.85 -9.58
C GLU A 104 -27.59 -2.17 -8.68
N VAL A 105 -27.37 -0.91 -8.32
CA VAL A 105 -28.28 -0.12 -7.47
C VAL A 105 -29.59 0.20 -8.19
N LEU A 106 -29.60 0.27 -9.52
CA LEU A 106 -30.83 0.49 -10.28
C LEU A 106 -31.84 -0.66 -10.13
N GLN A 107 -31.36 -1.85 -9.76
CA GLN A 107 -32.19 -3.03 -9.51
C GLN A 107 -32.49 -3.23 -8.01
N SER A 108 -31.83 -2.46 -7.14
CA SER A 108 -32.02 -2.51 -5.70
C SER A 108 -33.31 -1.82 -5.27
N ARG A 109 -34.03 -2.41 -4.30
CA ARG A 109 -35.22 -1.78 -3.68
C ARG A 109 -34.87 -0.95 -2.45
N SER A 110 -33.67 -1.13 -1.90
CA SER A 110 -33.25 -0.61 -0.59
C SER A 110 -32.30 0.59 -0.70
N LEU A 111 -31.48 0.62 -1.74
CA LEU A 111 -30.56 1.72 -2.03
C LEU A 111 -31.02 2.44 -3.30
N ALA A 112 -31.14 3.76 -3.24
CA ALA A 112 -31.44 4.58 -4.40
C ALA A 112 -30.17 5.26 -4.90
N ILE A 113 -30.07 5.51 -6.22
CA ILE A 113 -28.93 6.23 -6.79
C ILE A 113 -28.75 7.61 -6.15
N GLN A 114 -29.85 8.25 -5.74
CA GLN A 114 -29.82 9.55 -5.07
C GLN A 114 -29.07 9.50 -3.72
N ASP A 115 -29.07 8.35 -3.03
CA ASP A 115 -28.29 8.16 -1.80
C ASP A 115 -26.77 8.17 -2.08
N LEU A 116 -26.36 7.86 -3.31
CA LEU A 116 -24.95 7.86 -3.78
C LEU A 116 -24.55 9.15 -4.51
N GLN A 117 -25.49 10.08 -4.71
CA GLN A 117 -25.24 11.40 -5.32
C GLN A 117 -25.10 12.52 -4.27
N GLY A 118 -25.19 12.17 -2.98
CA GLY A 118 -25.13 13.10 -1.86
C GLY A 118 -23.71 13.54 -1.47
N GLU A 119 -23.64 14.54 -0.59
CA GLU A 119 -22.37 15.08 -0.06
C GLU A 119 -21.59 14.01 0.71
N GLU A 120 -22.30 13.11 1.39
CA GLU A 120 -21.73 12.01 2.16
C GLU A 120 -20.86 11.11 1.29
N PHE A 121 -21.30 10.80 0.06
CA PHE A 121 -20.53 9.99 -0.86
C PHE A 121 -19.21 10.67 -1.24
N HIS A 122 -19.28 11.94 -1.67
CA HIS A 122 -18.10 12.71 -2.08
C HIS A 122 -17.11 12.90 -0.93
N ARG A 123 -17.63 13.20 0.27
CA ARG A 123 -16.81 13.35 1.47
C ARG A 123 -16.15 12.03 1.87
N GLY A 124 -16.86 10.91 1.81
CA GLY A 124 -16.32 9.60 2.16
C GLY A 124 -15.23 9.18 1.19
N LEU A 125 -15.44 9.40 -0.11
CA LEU A 125 -14.43 9.17 -1.14
C LEU A 125 -13.20 10.06 -0.96
N GLU A 126 -13.39 11.36 -0.70
CA GLU A 126 -12.30 12.29 -0.40
C GLU A 126 -11.48 11.82 0.81
N MET A 127 -12.14 11.48 1.91
CA MET A 127 -11.50 11.00 3.13
C MET A 127 -10.72 9.70 2.89
N LEU A 128 -11.26 8.76 2.10
CA LEU A 128 -10.58 7.52 1.74
C LEU A 128 -9.28 7.79 0.97
N ILE A 129 -9.37 8.61 -0.09
CA ILE A 129 -8.21 8.98 -0.92
C ILE A 129 -7.15 9.69 -0.08
N LYS A 130 -7.54 10.62 0.77
CA LYS A 130 -6.63 11.35 1.66
C LYS A 130 -5.97 10.42 2.67
N GLN A 131 -6.72 9.52 3.31
CA GLN A 131 -6.15 8.57 4.25
C GLN A 131 -5.15 7.64 3.57
N PHE A 132 -5.51 7.04 2.44
CA PHE A 132 -4.61 6.18 1.66
C PHE A 132 -3.31 6.91 1.30
N THR A 133 -3.45 8.12 0.78
CA THR A 133 -2.31 8.93 0.34
C THR A 133 -1.41 9.32 1.50
N CYS A 134 -1.99 9.67 2.65
CA CYS A 134 -1.23 10.01 3.84
C CYS A 134 -0.39 8.83 4.35
N GLU A 135 -0.96 7.63 4.40
CA GLU A 135 -0.25 6.41 4.81
C GLU A 135 0.85 6.04 3.81
N LEU A 136 0.58 6.19 2.50
CA LEU A 136 1.59 5.98 1.46
C LEU A 136 2.72 7.01 1.53
N TYR A 137 2.39 8.28 1.78
CA TYR A 137 3.38 9.33 1.96
C TYR A 137 4.28 9.01 3.16
N ALA A 138 3.67 8.75 4.33
CA ALA A 138 4.35 8.44 5.58
C ALA A 138 5.30 7.23 5.45
N SER A 139 4.89 6.18 4.73
CA SER A 139 5.70 4.95 4.58
C SER A 139 7.02 5.18 3.85
N LYS A 140 7.13 6.27 3.07
CA LYS A 140 8.32 6.67 2.32
C LYS A 140 9.13 7.80 2.99
N GLN A 141 8.64 8.38 4.09
CA GLN A 141 9.36 9.45 4.78
C GLN A 141 10.37 8.91 5.81
N PRO A 142 11.43 9.68 6.15
CA PRO A 142 12.42 9.32 7.17
C PRO A 142 11.80 9.09 8.56
N LYS A 143 12.48 8.30 9.40
CA LYS A 143 11.91 7.79 10.67
C LYS A 143 11.56 8.90 11.66
N ASP A 144 12.32 9.98 11.59
CA ASP A 144 12.24 11.12 12.52
C ASP A 144 11.21 12.17 12.08
N SER A 145 10.48 11.91 10.98
CA SER A 145 9.37 12.76 10.57
C SER A 145 8.11 12.46 11.41
N VAL A 146 7.16 13.39 11.43
CA VAL A 146 5.85 13.23 12.10
C VAL A 146 4.77 13.54 11.09
N GLN A 147 3.83 12.61 10.93
CA GLN A 147 2.74 12.71 9.96
C GLN A 147 1.43 12.54 10.70
N LEU A 148 0.46 13.38 10.36
CA LEU A 148 -0.88 13.36 10.93
C LEU A 148 -1.87 12.99 9.84
N CYS A 149 -2.32 11.74 9.86
CA CYS A 149 -3.33 11.26 8.93
C CYS A 149 -4.75 11.51 9.48
N PRO A 150 -5.72 11.85 8.60
CA PRO A 150 -7.00 12.43 8.99
C PRO A 150 -7.90 11.53 9.83
N LEU A 151 -7.77 10.20 9.75
CA LEU A 151 -8.59 9.27 10.53
C LEU A 151 -8.03 8.95 11.91
N SER A 152 -6.71 8.89 12.04
CA SER A 152 -6.11 8.41 13.29
C SER A 152 -5.76 9.55 14.24
N ASN A 153 -5.41 10.74 13.74
CA ASN A 153 -4.72 11.78 14.52
C ASN A 153 -3.54 11.21 15.35
N THR A 154 -3.08 10.01 15.02
CA THR A 154 -1.94 9.34 15.63
C THR A 154 -0.78 9.44 14.67
N ILE A 155 0.41 9.51 15.24
CA ILE A 155 1.66 9.36 14.49
C ILE A 155 1.59 8.00 13.78
N VAL A 156 1.72 8.01 12.46
CA VAL A 156 1.84 6.79 11.65
C VAL A 156 3.30 6.34 11.69
N ASP A 157 3.54 5.03 11.73
CA ASP A 157 4.91 4.51 11.72
C ASP A 157 5.62 4.93 10.42
N ASN A 158 6.77 5.59 10.57
CA ASN A 158 7.56 6.13 9.46
C ASN A 158 8.73 5.21 9.10
N ASN A 159 9.26 5.39 7.87
CA ASN A 159 10.54 4.82 7.43
C ASN A 159 10.60 3.30 7.42
N LEU A 160 9.65 2.70 6.71
CA LEU A 160 9.64 1.26 6.56
C LEU A 160 10.00 0.81 5.15
N ASN A 161 10.22 1.77 4.21
CA ASN A 161 10.50 1.51 2.81
C ASN A 161 9.61 0.40 2.24
N TYR A 162 8.33 0.42 2.63
CA TYR A 162 7.32 -0.49 2.14
C TYR A 162 6.13 0.27 1.59
N LEU A 163 5.24 -0.46 0.94
CA LEU A 163 3.91 -0.01 0.58
C LEU A 163 2.89 -0.49 1.64
N PRO A 164 1.95 0.35 2.08
CA PRO A 164 1.05 0.04 3.20
C PRO A 164 0.31 -1.30 3.11
N PHE A 165 -0.02 -1.74 1.90
CA PHE A 165 -0.74 -2.99 1.62
C PHE A 165 0.18 -4.19 1.35
N GLU A 166 1.49 -4.00 1.15
CA GLU A 166 2.40 -5.15 0.95
C GLU A 166 3.02 -5.63 2.25
N TYR A 167 3.60 -4.71 3.02
CA TYR A 167 4.31 -5.03 4.26
C TYR A 167 3.91 -4.13 5.43
N GLY A 168 2.86 -3.31 5.25
CA GLY A 168 2.34 -2.43 6.29
C GLY A 168 1.13 -2.98 7.03
N ARG A 169 0.53 -2.12 7.84
CA ARG A 169 -0.68 -2.43 8.63
C ARG A 169 -1.86 -2.88 7.76
N ARG A 170 -1.90 -2.49 6.49
CA ARG A 170 -2.99 -2.83 5.57
C ARG A 170 -2.88 -4.25 4.98
N THR A 171 -1.85 -4.99 5.36
CA THR A 171 -1.81 -6.44 5.14
C THR A 171 -2.91 -7.15 5.93
N SER A 172 -3.14 -6.77 7.19
CA SER A 172 -4.13 -7.41 8.07
C SER A 172 -5.38 -6.57 8.29
N GLU A 173 -5.31 -5.24 8.17
CA GLU A 173 -6.42 -4.35 8.50
C GLU A 173 -6.96 -3.58 7.30
N ARG A 174 -8.28 -3.58 7.11
CA ARG A 174 -8.95 -2.73 6.11
C ARG A 174 -8.67 -1.26 6.37
N LEU A 175 -8.46 -0.47 5.31
CA LEU A 175 -8.56 0.98 5.40
C LEU A 175 -10.04 1.33 5.23
N THR A 176 -10.67 1.83 6.31
CA THR A 176 -12.12 2.10 6.34
C THR A 176 -12.39 3.56 6.68
N VAL A 177 -13.37 4.14 6.00
CA VAL A 177 -13.90 5.49 6.21
C VAL A 177 -15.41 5.39 6.30
N THR A 178 -16.00 6.03 7.30
CA THR A 178 -17.45 6.09 7.46
C THR A 178 -17.92 7.53 7.42
N THR A 179 -18.98 7.79 6.66
CA THR A 179 -19.68 9.07 6.62
C THR A 179 -21.15 8.88 6.89
N THR A 180 -21.70 9.73 7.76
CA THR A 180 -23.11 9.70 8.12
C THR A 180 -23.73 11.04 7.74
N ASN A 181 -24.96 11.01 7.22
CA ASN A 181 -25.69 12.24 6.91
C ASN A 181 -26.09 13.00 8.18
N ALA A 182 -26.43 14.28 8.03
CA ALA A 182 -26.77 15.15 9.16
C ALA A 182 -27.94 14.63 10.01
N SER A 183 -28.91 13.94 9.39
CA SER A 183 -30.06 13.34 10.08
C SER A 183 -29.78 11.98 10.71
N GLN A 184 -28.58 11.42 10.56
CA GLN A 184 -28.20 10.08 11.05
C GLN A 184 -29.14 8.97 10.56
N THR A 185 -29.61 9.09 9.32
CA THR A 185 -30.50 8.13 8.66
C THR A 185 -29.82 7.37 7.53
N LEU A 186 -28.69 7.86 7.03
CA LEU A 186 -27.87 7.22 6.00
C LEU A 186 -26.42 7.21 6.46
N GLU A 187 -25.78 6.05 6.36
CA GLU A 187 -24.36 5.86 6.60
C GLU A 187 -23.74 5.15 5.41
N LEU A 188 -22.60 5.66 4.95
CA LEU A 188 -21.80 5.10 3.88
C LEU A 188 -20.45 4.71 4.46
N GLU A 189 -20.11 3.42 4.36
CA GLU A 189 -18.81 2.87 4.74
C GLU A 189 -18.01 2.54 3.48
N PHE A 190 -16.92 3.27 3.29
CA PHE A 190 -15.96 3.03 2.22
C PHE A 190 -14.77 2.26 2.78
N PHE A 191 -14.31 1.24 2.06
CA PHE A 191 -13.13 0.52 2.48
C PHE A 191 -12.30 -0.08 1.35
N LEU A 192 -11.01 -0.18 1.63
CA LEU A 192 -10.05 -0.99 0.89
C LEU A 192 -9.81 -2.28 1.67
N LYS A 193 -9.99 -3.43 1.03
CA LYS A 193 -9.76 -4.75 1.64
C LYS A 193 -8.29 -4.90 2.04
N SER A 194 -8.02 -5.57 3.16
CA SER A 194 -6.64 -5.87 3.50
C SER A 194 -6.06 -6.91 2.54
N SER A 195 -4.73 -6.94 2.38
CA SER A 195 -4.11 -7.88 1.43
C SER A 195 -4.24 -9.35 1.84
N ASN A 196 -4.44 -9.61 3.13
CA ASN A 196 -4.78 -10.94 3.64
C ASN A 196 -6.25 -11.32 3.37
N GLU A 197 -7.14 -10.33 3.24
CA GLU A 197 -8.53 -10.57 2.84
C GLU A 197 -8.64 -10.80 1.34
N ARG A 198 -7.93 -10.01 0.53
CA ARG A 198 -7.82 -10.18 -0.92
C ARG A 198 -6.40 -9.88 -1.39
N SER A 199 -5.79 -10.89 -2.00
CA SER A 199 -4.43 -10.80 -2.56
C SER A 199 -4.30 -9.64 -3.55
N LEU A 200 -3.15 -8.97 -3.53
CA LEU A 200 -2.77 -7.96 -4.53
C LEU A 200 -2.43 -8.56 -5.90
N GLU A 201 -2.34 -9.89 -6.00
CA GLU A 201 -2.24 -10.59 -7.30
C GLU A 201 -3.62 -10.75 -7.98
N SER A 202 -4.71 -10.47 -7.26
CA SER A 202 -6.07 -10.50 -7.81
C SER A 202 -6.52 -9.11 -8.19
N LEU A 203 -7.32 -8.98 -9.25
CA LEU A 203 -8.00 -7.73 -9.61
C LEU A 203 -8.71 -7.07 -8.41
N TRP A 204 -9.25 -7.89 -7.51
CA TRP A 204 -10.01 -7.43 -6.34
C TRP A 204 -9.13 -7.00 -5.16
N GLY A 205 -7.80 -7.05 -5.33
CA GLY A 205 -6.84 -6.44 -4.42
C GLY A 205 -7.07 -4.94 -4.28
N ALA A 206 -6.72 -4.40 -3.11
CA ALA A 206 -7.05 -3.02 -2.77
C ALA A 206 -6.40 -1.96 -3.66
N VAL A 207 -5.19 -2.23 -4.17
CA VAL A 207 -4.41 -1.27 -4.95
C VAL A 207 -3.46 -1.99 -5.90
N HIS A 208 -3.33 -1.43 -7.10
CA HIS A 208 -2.40 -1.88 -8.13
C HIS A 208 -1.75 -0.69 -8.82
N GLU A 209 -0.58 -0.90 -9.43
CA GLU A 209 -0.09 -0.01 -10.49
C GLU A 209 -0.79 -0.36 -11.81
N LEU A 210 -1.12 0.60 -12.66
CA LEU A 210 -1.98 0.36 -13.81
C LEU A 210 -1.34 -0.60 -14.83
N GLY A 211 -0.09 -0.37 -15.20
CA GLY A 211 0.56 -1.00 -16.35
C GLY A 211 0.08 -0.46 -17.70
N THR A 212 0.73 -0.90 -18.78
CA THR A 212 0.45 -0.38 -20.13
C THR A 212 -0.83 -0.98 -20.72
N PHE A 213 -1.82 -0.14 -21.05
CA PHE A 213 -3.02 -0.51 -21.81
C PHE A 213 -3.07 0.26 -23.13
N ASN A 214 -3.04 -0.46 -24.26
CA ASN A 214 -3.11 0.17 -25.59
C ASN A 214 -4.39 1.01 -25.75
N GLY A 215 -4.23 2.31 -26.03
CA GLY A 215 -5.33 3.28 -26.19
C GLY A 215 -5.62 4.11 -24.94
N SER A 216 -5.11 3.71 -23.76
CA SER A 216 -5.21 4.50 -22.54
C SER A 216 -4.31 5.74 -22.59
N THR A 217 -4.82 6.84 -22.04
CA THR A 217 -4.11 8.09 -21.75
C THR A 217 -3.69 8.19 -20.29
N LEU A 218 -4.09 7.22 -19.46
CA LEU A 218 -3.60 7.09 -18.09
C LEU A 218 -2.16 6.60 -18.10
N ASP A 219 -1.36 7.13 -17.19
CA ASP A 219 0.04 6.76 -17.04
C ASP A 219 0.14 5.35 -16.44
N GLU A 220 1.08 4.54 -16.92
CA GLU A 220 1.22 3.14 -16.49
C GLU A 220 1.61 2.98 -15.02
N ALA A 221 2.22 4.00 -14.42
CA ALA A 221 2.55 4.01 -12.99
C ALA A 221 1.40 4.59 -12.15
N ASN A 222 0.27 4.99 -12.73
CA ASN A 222 -0.89 5.41 -11.95
C ASN A 222 -1.38 4.28 -11.06
N LEU A 223 -1.83 4.63 -9.86
CA LEU A 223 -2.39 3.68 -8.91
C LEU A 223 -3.88 3.51 -9.19
N VAL A 224 -4.37 2.28 -9.13
CA VAL A 224 -5.80 1.96 -9.23
C VAL A 224 -6.26 1.35 -7.92
N LEU A 225 -7.13 2.06 -7.20
CA LEU A 225 -7.74 1.59 -5.98
C LEU A 225 -9.04 0.85 -6.28
N THR A 226 -9.22 -0.33 -5.68
CA THR A 226 -10.48 -1.07 -5.69
C THR A 226 -11.26 -0.73 -4.43
N VAL A 227 -12.18 0.23 -4.55
CA VAL A 227 -12.96 0.75 -3.43
C VAL A 227 -14.24 -0.06 -3.26
N ASN A 228 -14.50 -0.49 -2.04
CA ASN A 228 -15.73 -1.17 -1.64
C ASN A 228 -16.60 -0.17 -0.87
N LEU A 229 -17.91 -0.20 -1.10
CA LEU A 229 -18.88 0.67 -0.44
C LEU A 229 -20.04 -0.15 0.11
N GLN A 230 -20.28 -0.03 1.41
CA GLN A 230 -21.47 -0.53 2.06
C GLN A 230 -22.34 0.64 2.53
N ALA A 231 -23.64 0.57 2.24
CA ALA A 231 -24.59 1.59 2.63
C ALA A 231 -25.56 1.03 3.67
N TYR A 232 -25.86 1.83 4.69
CA TYR A 232 -26.78 1.50 5.76
C TYR A 232 -27.83 2.60 5.87
N LYS A 233 -29.11 2.23 6.08
CA LYS A 233 -30.14 3.17 6.52
C LYS A 233 -30.62 2.85 7.92
N LYS A 234 -31.00 3.90 8.62
CA LYS A 234 -31.66 3.84 9.91
C LYS A 234 -33.11 4.31 9.76
N PRO A 235 -34.08 3.37 9.69
CA PRO A 235 -35.50 3.68 9.64
C PRO A 235 -35.94 4.46 10.89
N ALA A 236 -36.92 5.35 10.71
CA ALA A 236 -37.43 6.19 11.79
C ALA A 236 -38.10 5.38 12.92
N ASP A 237 -38.66 4.22 12.59
CA ASP A 237 -39.44 3.35 13.46
C ASP A 237 -38.59 2.39 14.32
N ASN A 238 -37.49 1.84 13.79
CA ASN A 238 -36.69 0.83 14.48
C ASN A 238 -35.36 1.34 15.06
N GLN A 239 -34.88 2.53 14.65
CA GLN A 239 -33.61 3.12 15.12
C GLN A 239 -32.38 2.19 15.02
N GLN A 240 -32.46 1.12 14.23
CA GLN A 240 -31.35 0.18 13.97
C GLN A 240 -30.83 0.39 12.56
N TRP A 241 -29.52 0.23 12.39
CA TRP A 241 -28.88 0.26 11.08
C TRP A 241 -29.17 -1.02 10.31
N HIS A 242 -29.63 -0.88 9.07
CA HIS A 242 -29.85 -1.99 8.16
C HIS A 242 -29.01 -1.80 6.91
N SER A 243 -28.21 -2.83 6.56
CA SER A 243 -27.45 -2.85 5.30
C SER A 243 -28.41 -2.83 4.13
N LEU A 244 -28.15 -1.96 3.16
CA LEU A 244 -29.00 -1.79 1.98
C LEU A 244 -28.64 -2.71 0.82
N HIS A 245 -27.49 -3.38 0.90
CA HIS A 245 -27.06 -4.39 -0.07
C HIS A 245 -26.38 -5.54 0.66
N SER A 246 -26.51 -6.77 0.13
CA SER A 246 -25.89 -7.96 0.73
C SER A 246 -24.38 -8.01 0.50
N GLU A 247 -23.94 -7.44 -0.63
CA GLU A 247 -22.53 -7.33 -1.00
C GLU A 247 -22.12 -5.85 -1.11
N PRO A 248 -20.88 -5.48 -0.82
CA PRO A 248 -20.41 -4.12 -1.05
C PRO A 248 -20.46 -3.78 -2.55
N LEU A 249 -20.85 -2.55 -2.88
CA LEU A 249 -20.64 -1.99 -4.21
C LEU A 249 -19.15 -1.80 -4.45
N ILE A 250 -18.68 -2.08 -5.67
CA ILE A 250 -17.25 -1.97 -6.00
C ILE A 250 -17.08 -0.95 -7.12
N PHE A 251 -16.11 -0.05 -6.95
CA PHE A 251 -15.74 0.91 -7.99
C PHE A 251 -14.23 1.22 -7.92
N PHE A 252 -13.71 1.81 -9.00
CA PHE A 252 -12.26 1.99 -9.18
C PHE A 252 -11.89 3.46 -9.22
N VAL A 253 -10.85 3.82 -8.47
CA VAL A 253 -10.32 5.19 -8.41
C VAL A 253 -8.88 5.18 -8.86
N VAL A 254 -8.55 5.99 -9.87
CA VAL A 254 -7.19 6.17 -10.35
C VAL A 254 -6.56 7.36 -9.62
N LEU A 255 -5.38 7.14 -9.05
CA LEU A 255 -4.54 8.16 -8.43
C LEU A 255 -3.21 8.30 -9.21
N PRO A 256 -2.50 9.42 -9.05
CA PRO A 256 -1.12 9.55 -9.52
C PRO A 256 -0.21 8.44 -8.97
N SER A 257 0.97 8.27 -9.58
CA SER A 257 1.94 7.26 -9.15
C SER A 257 2.49 7.51 -7.75
N VAL A 258 3.02 6.45 -7.13
CA VAL A 258 3.68 6.52 -5.81
C VAL A 258 4.69 7.67 -5.77
N GLU A 259 5.59 7.75 -6.77
CA GLU A 259 6.60 8.80 -6.89
C GLU A 259 5.98 10.21 -6.89
N HIS A 260 4.93 10.44 -7.69
CA HIS A 260 4.29 11.74 -7.76
C HIS A 260 3.63 12.14 -6.43
N LEU A 261 3.04 11.18 -5.72
CA LEU A 261 2.40 11.39 -4.44
C LEU A 261 3.42 11.65 -3.33
N THR A 262 4.54 10.95 -3.31
CA THR A 262 5.56 11.01 -2.24
C THR A 262 6.56 12.15 -2.45
N ALA A 263 6.71 12.65 -3.68
CA ALA A 263 7.54 13.83 -3.99
C ALA A 263 6.92 15.16 -3.55
N ARG A 264 5.74 15.17 -2.92
CA ARG A 264 5.15 16.40 -2.38
C ARG A 264 5.91 16.90 -1.14
N PRO A 265 5.84 18.21 -0.81
CA PRO A 265 6.61 18.76 0.31
C PRO A 265 6.20 18.26 1.70
N ASN A 266 4.95 17.80 1.86
CA ASN A 266 4.39 17.26 3.10
C ASN A 266 3.13 16.42 2.80
N GLU A 267 2.64 15.72 3.81
CA GLU A 267 1.47 14.83 3.73
C GLU A 267 0.20 15.58 3.36
N VAL A 268 0.03 16.83 3.81
CA VAL A 268 -1.15 17.65 3.51
C VAL A 268 -1.20 18.00 2.02
N GLU A 269 -0.07 18.41 1.45
CA GLU A 269 0.04 18.69 0.02
C GLU A 269 -0.07 17.41 -0.83
N SER A 270 0.44 16.28 -0.33
CA SER A 270 0.23 14.96 -0.94
C SER A 270 -1.25 14.60 -1.02
N MET A 271 -1.96 14.66 0.11
CA MET A 271 -3.40 14.41 0.19
C MET A 271 -4.21 15.32 -0.74
N ARG A 272 -3.91 16.62 -0.74
CA ARG A 272 -4.58 17.59 -1.60
C ARG A 272 -4.34 17.31 -3.08
N PHE A 273 -3.09 17.01 -3.44
CA PHE A 273 -2.71 16.68 -4.81
C PHE A 273 -3.38 15.39 -5.30
N ALA A 274 -3.41 14.34 -4.48
CA ALA A 274 -4.07 13.08 -4.79
C ALA A 274 -5.55 13.28 -5.08
N TYR A 275 -6.29 13.93 -4.16
CA TYR A 275 -7.72 14.16 -4.34
C TYR A 275 -8.04 14.99 -5.60
N ARG A 276 -7.28 16.07 -5.85
CA ARG A 276 -7.48 16.91 -7.05
C ARG A 276 -7.19 16.19 -8.36
N SER A 277 -6.30 15.19 -8.33
CA SER A 277 -5.87 14.45 -9.52
C SER A 277 -6.61 13.13 -9.70
N ALA A 278 -7.40 12.73 -8.70
CA ALA A 278 -8.10 11.47 -8.68
C ALA A 278 -9.18 11.41 -9.76
N LYS A 279 -9.32 10.24 -10.37
CA LYS A 279 -10.32 9.96 -11.41
C LYS A 279 -11.13 8.73 -11.02
N LEU A 280 -12.45 8.83 -11.10
CA LEU A 280 -13.34 7.68 -10.96
C LEU A 280 -13.46 6.99 -12.33
N LEU A 281 -13.15 5.70 -12.43
CA LEU A 281 -13.37 4.94 -13.65
C LEU A 281 -14.86 4.69 -13.86
N LEU A 282 -15.34 4.97 -15.06
CA LEU A 282 -16.74 4.78 -15.46
C LEU A 282 -16.92 3.39 -16.07
N VAL A 283 -16.76 2.38 -15.22
CA VAL A 283 -17.00 0.98 -15.55
C VAL A 283 -18.52 0.77 -15.66
N ASP A 284 -18.97 0.26 -16.80
CA ASP A 284 -20.39 -0.06 -17.03
C ASP A 284 -20.60 -1.52 -16.66
N SER A 285 -21.31 -1.79 -15.55
CA SER A 285 -21.58 -3.15 -15.07
C SER A 285 -22.92 -3.73 -15.58
N ARG A 286 -23.54 -3.11 -16.59
CA ARG A 286 -24.78 -3.58 -17.23
C ARG A 286 -24.57 -4.68 -18.26
#